data_AF-A0A1F5X101-F1
#
_entry.id   AF-A0A1F5X101-F1
#
_cell.length_a   1.000
_cell.length_b   1.000
_cell.length_c   1.000
_cell.angle_alpha   90.00
_cell.angle_beta   90.00
_cell.angle_gamma   90.00
#
_symmetry.space_group_name_H-M   'P 1'
#
loop_
_entity.id
_entity.type
_entity.pdbx_description
1 polymer ?
#
loop_
_entity_poly.entity_id
_entity_poly.type
_entity_poly.pdbx_seq_one_letter_code
_entity_poly.pdbx_strand_id
1 'polypeptide(L)'
;MPINPKQNGLATLWLVIIGFVLIAGSGYWYYVDYKRSDAGRKNYGSKIECEIKTFKLCMPILCGYKCPADFKIIWLPVGLPLPATPSVPYVENEEWMRQQEAKRLEAEIATWKTYRNEEYGFEFKYPSDWMINNNSSTYIILGNYSNDQISVEARKLQTGQNLETETKYIGLSKTQKILVDNSTALRGQSIGGEGDDSFTDLVFVEHSGTLFVVSGGDVKNTQSILNNMLSTFKFLK
;
A
#
# COMPACT_ATOMS: atom_id res chain seq x y z
N MET A 1 -54.82 4.99 -61.59
CA MET A 1 -54.66 6.37 -61.09
C MET A 1 -53.19 6.76 -61.25
N PRO A 2 -52.85 7.79 -62.02
CA PRO A 2 -51.45 8.19 -62.20
C PRO A 2 -50.96 8.93 -60.95
N ILE A 3 -49.84 8.45 -60.39
CA ILE A 3 -49.21 9.02 -59.20
C ILE A 3 -48.36 10.22 -59.64
N ASN A 4 -48.62 11.39 -59.05
CA ASN A 4 -48.03 12.67 -59.44
C ASN A 4 -46.57 12.78 -58.93
N PRO A 5 -45.56 12.93 -59.81
CA PRO A 5 -44.13 12.89 -59.44
C PRO A 5 -43.68 14.07 -58.56
N LYS A 6 -44.47 15.16 -58.46
CA LYS A 6 -44.14 16.30 -57.60
C LYS A 6 -44.36 16.05 -56.10
N GLN A 7 -45.16 15.04 -55.74
CA GLN A 7 -45.50 14.78 -54.33
C GLN A 7 -44.39 14.02 -53.58
N ASN A 8 -43.56 13.28 -54.33
CA ASN A 8 -42.50 12.44 -53.76
C ASN A 8 -41.25 13.24 -53.35
N GLY A 9 -40.94 14.33 -54.07
CA GLY A 9 -39.78 15.16 -53.77
C GLY A 9 -39.90 15.94 -52.47
N LEU A 10 -41.12 16.30 -52.07
CA LEU A 10 -41.38 17.03 -50.84
C LEU A 10 -41.34 16.09 -49.62
N ALA A 11 -41.84 14.86 -49.77
CA ALA A 11 -41.78 13.82 -48.74
C ALA A 11 -40.32 13.35 -48.47
N THR A 12 -39.50 13.18 -49.50
CA THR A 12 -38.08 12.83 -49.32
C THR A 12 -37.29 13.96 -48.65
N LEU A 13 -37.60 15.22 -48.97
CA LEU A 13 -36.96 16.37 -48.35
C LEU A 13 -37.28 16.47 -46.85
N TRP A 14 -38.53 16.18 -46.45
CA TRP A 14 -38.91 16.08 -45.04
C TRP A 14 -38.21 14.94 -44.30
N LEU A 15 -38.05 13.76 -44.94
CA LEU A 15 -37.35 12.63 -44.33
C LEU A 15 -35.86 12.92 -44.10
N VAL A 16 -35.21 13.65 -45.01
CA VAL A 16 -33.80 14.07 -44.85
C VAL A 16 -33.66 15.10 -43.71
N ILE A 17 -34.57 16.08 -43.64
CA ILE A 17 -34.57 17.08 -42.55
C ILE A 17 -34.79 16.41 -41.19
N ILE A 18 -35.77 15.50 -41.09
CA ILE A 18 -36.03 14.74 -39.86
C ILE A 18 -34.80 13.90 -39.48
N GLY A 19 -34.15 13.24 -40.44
CA GLY A 19 -32.91 12.50 -40.21
C GLY A 19 -31.80 13.37 -39.61
N PHE A 20 -31.57 14.57 -40.17
CA PHE A 20 -30.57 15.50 -39.63
C PHE A 20 -30.92 16.03 -38.24
N VAL A 21 -32.18 16.32 -37.97
CA VAL A 21 -32.64 16.78 -36.64
C VAL A 21 -32.46 15.67 -35.60
N LEU A 22 -32.71 14.41 -35.95
CA LEU A 22 -32.51 13.27 -35.04
C LEU A 22 -31.02 13.00 -34.77
N ILE A 23 -30.15 13.17 -35.77
CA ILE A 23 -28.69 12.99 -35.59
C ILE A 23 -28.10 14.15 -34.76
N ALA A 24 -28.47 15.39 -35.07
CA ALA A 24 -28.01 16.56 -34.32
C ALA A 24 -28.57 16.57 -32.88
N GLY A 25 -29.85 16.18 -32.71
CA GLY A 25 -30.50 16.06 -31.42
C GLY A 25 -29.87 14.99 -30.54
N SER A 26 -29.58 13.80 -31.09
CA SER A 26 -28.92 12.71 -30.35
C SER A 26 -27.47 13.05 -29.98
N GLY A 27 -26.73 13.70 -30.89
CA GLY A 27 -25.39 14.22 -30.59
C GLY A 27 -25.38 15.29 -29.51
N TYR A 28 -26.35 16.22 -29.53
CA TYR A 28 -26.50 17.25 -28.49
C TYR A 28 -26.87 16.65 -27.14
N TRP A 29 -27.80 15.69 -27.11
CA TRP A 29 -28.18 14.98 -25.88
C TRP A 29 -27.01 14.20 -25.28
N TYR A 30 -26.24 13.49 -26.12
CA TYR A 30 -25.02 12.78 -25.70
C TYR A 30 -23.97 13.75 -25.14
N TYR A 31 -23.76 14.90 -25.78
CA TYR A 31 -22.82 15.92 -25.32
C TYR A 31 -23.23 16.56 -23.98
N VAL A 32 -24.52 16.86 -23.81
CA VAL A 32 -25.04 17.44 -22.56
C VAL A 32 -24.98 16.43 -21.41
N ASP A 33 -25.31 15.16 -21.66
CA ASP A 33 -25.20 14.10 -20.65
C ASP A 33 -23.74 13.84 -20.24
N TYR A 34 -22.83 13.84 -21.21
CA TYR A 34 -21.38 13.75 -20.98
C TYR A 34 -20.89 14.87 -20.05
N LYS A 35 -21.23 16.13 -20.33
CA LYS A 35 -20.83 17.28 -19.48
C LYS A 35 -21.53 17.30 -18.12
N ARG A 36 -22.78 16.84 -18.01
CA ARG A 36 -23.50 16.75 -16.73
C ARG A 36 -22.88 15.70 -15.81
N SER A 37 -22.26 14.65 -16.37
CA SER A 37 -21.54 13.63 -15.61
C SER A 37 -20.20 14.11 -15.00
N ASP A 38 -19.62 15.20 -15.50
CA ASP A 38 -18.34 15.75 -15.04
C ASP A 38 -18.47 16.90 -14.04
N ALA A 39 -19.61 17.61 -14.02
CA ALA A 39 -19.80 18.84 -13.25
C ALA A 39 -19.86 18.70 -11.72
N GLY A 40 -19.69 17.48 -11.18
CA GLY A 40 -19.66 17.20 -9.74
C GLY A 40 -18.49 16.33 -9.28
N ARG A 41 -17.53 16.01 -10.16
CA ARG A 41 -16.41 15.12 -9.83
C ARG A 41 -15.32 15.84 -9.05
N LYS A 42 -15.08 15.39 -7.82
CA LYS A 42 -13.89 15.76 -7.06
C LYS A 42 -12.81 14.72 -7.36
N ASN A 43 -11.69 15.17 -7.92
CA ASN A 43 -10.52 14.33 -8.14
C ASN A 43 -9.72 14.28 -6.84
N TYR A 44 -9.40 13.08 -6.37
CA TYR A 44 -8.55 12.85 -5.19
C TYR A 44 -7.25 12.17 -5.67
N GLY A 45 -6.10 12.57 -5.11
CA GLY A 45 -4.79 12.12 -5.54
C GLY A 45 -4.42 10.72 -5.06
N SER A 46 -5.15 10.15 -4.09
CA SER A 46 -4.95 8.78 -3.61
C SER A 46 -6.21 8.17 -3.01
N LYS A 47 -6.22 6.83 -2.86
CA LYS A 47 -7.27 6.07 -2.18
C LYS A 47 -7.48 6.55 -0.74
N ILE A 48 -6.39 6.69 0.01
CA ILE A 48 -6.40 7.14 1.41
C ILE A 48 -7.01 8.54 1.51
N GLU A 49 -6.70 9.43 0.58
CA GLU A 49 -7.25 10.79 0.56
C GLU A 49 -8.78 10.80 0.36
N CYS A 50 -9.30 9.93 -0.50
CA CYS A 50 -10.74 9.81 -0.75
C CYS A 50 -11.49 9.25 0.48
N GLU A 51 -10.96 8.20 1.09
CA GLU A 51 -11.59 7.52 2.25
C GLU A 51 -11.65 8.45 3.47
N ILE A 52 -10.60 9.23 3.73
CA ILE A 52 -10.56 10.21 4.82
C ILE A 52 -11.54 11.37 4.57
N LYS A 53 -11.60 11.90 3.35
CA LYS A 53 -12.43 13.08 3.05
C LYS A 53 -13.92 12.75 2.91
N THR A 54 -14.28 11.49 2.67
CA THR A 54 -15.68 11.07 2.45
C THR A 54 -16.25 10.17 3.54
N PHE A 55 -15.41 9.66 4.45
CA PHE A 55 -15.79 8.68 5.49
C PHE A 55 -16.47 7.42 4.92
N LYS A 56 -16.05 6.98 3.73
CA LYS A 56 -16.54 5.77 3.05
C LYS A 56 -15.37 4.84 2.73
N LEU A 57 -15.55 3.53 2.90
CA LEU A 57 -14.50 2.52 2.74
C LEU A 57 -14.53 1.88 1.34
N CYS A 58 -13.39 1.79 0.64
CA CYS A 58 -13.27 1.22 -0.70
C CYS A 58 -12.57 -0.16 -0.65
N MET A 59 -13.27 -1.27 -0.95
CA MET A 59 -12.75 -2.65 -0.81
C MET A 59 -12.18 -3.27 -2.11
N PRO A 60 -11.40 -4.38 -2.09
CA PRO A 60 -10.56 -4.81 -3.24
C PRO A 60 -11.22 -5.70 -4.31
N ILE A 61 -12.49 -6.09 -4.19
CA ILE A 61 -13.33 -6.49 -5.36
C ILE A 61 -13.88 -5.23 -6.07
N LEU A 62 -13.63 -4.07 -5.45
CA LEU A 62 -14.11 -2.73 -5.78
C LEU A 62 -12.92 -1.76 -5.85
N CYS A 63 -11.81 -2.18 -6.46
CA CYS A 63 -10.75 -1.25 -6.86
C CYS A 63 -10.10 -1.75 -8.15
N GLY A 64 -10.78 -1.52 -9.26
CA GLY A 64 -10.12 -0.96 -10.42
C GLY A 64 -10.93 0.28 -10.78
N TYR A 65 -10.29 1.42 -11.00
CA TYR A 65 -10.73 2.39 -12.00
C TYR A 65 -12.23 2.63 -12.20
N LYS A 66 -12.63 3.89 -11.95
CA LYS A 66 -13.90 4.54 -12.32
C LYS A 66 -15.15 3.92 -11.68
N CYS A 67 -15.83 4.70 -10.84
CA CYS A 67 -17.20 4.38 -10.40
C CYS A 67 -18.23 5.12 -11.28
N PRO A 68 -19.05 4.43 -12.10
CA PRO A 68 -20.24 4.98 -12.76
C PRO A 68 -21.55 4.57 -12.06
N ALA A 69 -22.67 5.14 -12.54
CA ALA A 69 -23.86 5.54 -11.79
C ALA A 69 -24.88 4.47 -11.36
N ASP A 70 -24.62 3.19 -11.56
CA ASP A 70 -25.54 2.08 -11.29
C ASP A 70 -25.09 1.17 -10.13
N PHE A 71 -24.24 1.72 -9.24
CA PHE A 71 -23.92 1.11 -7.95
C PHE A 71 -25.21 0.90 -7.13
N LYS A 72 -25.76 -0.32 -7.19
CA LYS A 72 -26.80 -0.73 -6.27
C LYS A 72 -26.21 -0.71 -4.87
N ILE A 73 -26.69 0.26 -4.11
CA ILE A 73 -26.58 0.34 -2.66
C ILE A 73 -26.99 -1.03 -2.11
N ILE A 74 -26.03 -1.81 -1.61
CA ILE A 74 -26.40 -2.74 -0.55
C ILE A 74 -26.67 -1.83 0.63
N TRP A 75 -27.95 -1.55 0.85
CA TRP A 75 -28.38 -0.93 2.09
C TRP A 75 -28.06 -1.95 3.16
N LEU A 76 -26.92 -1.79 3.85
CA LEU A 76 -26.95 -2.11 5.27
C LEU A 76 -27.95 -1.11 5.84
N PRO A 77 -29.12 -1.57 6.33
CA PRO A 77 -30.14 -0.67 6.82
C PRO A 77 -29.50 0.23 7.88
N VAL A 78 -29.39 1.52 7.57
CA VAL A 78 -29.14 2.56 8.56
C VAL A 78 -30.42 2.64 9.38
N GLY A 79 -30.54 1.78 10.37
CA GLY A 79 -31.79 1.59 11.11
C GLY A 79 -32.19 0.15 11.42
N LEU A 80 -31.32 -0.87 11.25
CA LEU A 80 -31.42 -1.98 12.20
C LEU A 80 -31.32 -1.34 13.60
N PRO A 81 -32.20 -1.66 14.56
CA PRO A 81 -31.82 -1.41 15.93
C PRO A 81 -30.44 -2.03 16.05
N LEU A 82 -29.42 -1.22 16.40
CA LEU A 82 -28.21 -1.79 16.95
C LEU A 82 -28.74 -2.84 17.92
N PRO A 83 -28.49 -4.15 17.74
CA PRO A 83 -28.95 -5.14 18.69
C PRO A 83 -28.50 -4.56 20.01
N ALA A 84 -29.46 -4.15 20.87
CA ALA A 84 -29.20 -3.30 22.03
C ALA A 84 -27.94 -3.88 22.62
N THR A 85 -26.82 -3.16 22.42
CA THR A 85 -25.53 -3.81 22.57
C THR A 85 -25.58 -4.30 24.00
N PRO A 86 -25.48 -5.62 24.28
CA PRO A 86 -25.18 -6.00 25.64
C PRO A 86 -23.87 -5.29 25.86
N SER A 87 -23.92 -4.18 26.61
CA SER A 87 -22.90 -3.13 26.70
C SER A 87 -21.56 -3.77 26.44
N VAL A 88 -21.08 -3.72 25.18
CA VAL A 88 -19.90 -4.50 24.82
C VAL A 88 -18.83 -3.88 25.70
N PRO A 89 -18.22 -4.64 26.62
CA PRO A 89 -17.09 -4.12 27.34
C PRO A 89 -16.08 -3.83 26.25
N TYR A 90 -15.88 -2.55 26.00
CA TYR A 90 -14.73 -2.06 25.27
C TYR A 90 -13.53 -2.75 25.95
N VAL A 91 -12.72 -3.49 25.18
CA VAL A 91 -11.64 -4.42 25.60
C VAL A 91 -12.06 -5.90 25.75
N GLU A 92 -12.28 -6.57 24.62
CA GLU A 92 -12.09 -8.04 24.50
C GLU A 92 -11.60 -8.44 23.09
N ASN A 93 -11.60 -7.51 22.12
CA ASN A 93 -11.33 -7.83 20.73
C ASN A 93 -9.87 -7.69 20.25
N GLU A 94 -9.00 -7.08 21.05
CA GLU A 94 -7.60 -6.96 20.68
C GLU A 94 -6.81 -8.23 20.98
N GLU A 95 -7.13 -8.95 22.05
CA GLU A 95 -6.35 -10.13 22.46
C GLU A 95 -6.51 -11.29 21.48
N TRP A 96 -7.73 -11.59 21.05
CA TRP A 96 -7.94 -12.67 20.06
C TRP A 96 -7.35 -12.32 18.70
N MET A 97 -7.38 -11.05 18.29
CA MET A 97 -6.73 -10.60 17.06
C MET A 97 -5.20 -10.74 17.15
N ARG A 98 -4.60 -10.31 18.27
CA ARG A 98 -3.16 -10.49 18.53
C ARG A 98 -2.77 -11.96 18.55
N GLN A 99 -3.59 -12.83 19.13
CA GLN A 99 -3.33 -14.27 19.15
C GLN A 99 -3.39 -14.89 17.75
N GLN A 100 -4.38 -14.53 16.94
CA GLN A 100 -4.48 -15.01 15.56
C GLN A 100 -3.32 -14.51 14.70
N GLU A 101 -2.93 -13.25 14.85
CA GLU A 101 -1.77 -12.69 14.15
C GLU A 101 -0.45 -13.34 14.58
N ALA A 102 -0.24 -13.53 15.88
CA ALA A 102 0.93 -14.24 16.40
C ALA A 102 0.99 -15.68 15.85
N LYS A 103 -0.15 -16.39 15.83
CA LYS A 103 -0.23 -17.74 15.28
C LYS A 103 0.05 -17.78 13.77
N ARG A 104 -0.45 -16.80 13.01
CA ARG A 104 -0.17 -16.66 11.57
C ARG A 104 1.32 -16.42 11.35
N LEU A 105 1.91 -15.49 12.11
CA LEU A 105 3.33 -15.19 12.06
C LEU A 105 4.17 -16.44 12.38
N GLU A 106 3.85 -17.15 13.46
CA GLU A 106 4.53 -18.41 13.83
C GLU A 106 4.48 -19.45 12.70
N ALA A 107 3.34 -19.59 12.02
CA ALA A 107 3.20 -20.48 10.88
C ALA A 107 4.04 -20.02 9.67
N GLU A 108 4.07 -18.71 9.39
CA GLU A 108 4.86 -18.13 8.29
C GLU A 108 6.37 -18.30 8.50
N ILE A 109 6.86 -18.15 9.74
CA ILE A 109 8.29 -18.25 10.08
C ILE A 109 8.71 -19.62 10.59
N ALA A 110 7.81 -20.61 10.58
CA ALA A 110 8.08 -21.95 11.14
C ALA A 110 9.25 -22.65 10.46
N THR A 111 9.41 -22.44 9.14
CA THR A 111 10.47 -23.04 8.32
C THR A 111 11.69 -22.13 8.18
N TRP A 112 11.71 -20.96 8.81
CA TRP A 112 12.81 -20.01 8.66
C TRP A 112 14.08 -20.49 9.37
N LYS A 113 15.24 -20.17 8.79
CA LYS A 113 16.55 -20.39 9.40
C LYS A 113 16.90 -19.24 10.33
N THR A 114 17.80 -19.50 11.28
CA THR A 114 18.33 -18.47 12.18
C THR A 114 19.72 -18.05 11.73
N TYR A 115 19.91 -16.75 11.54
CA TYR A 115 21.23 -16.14 11.44
C TYR A 115 21.62 -15.62 12.81
N ARG A 116 22.88 -15.84 13.21
CA ARG A 116 23.42 -15.41 14.49
C ARG A 116 24.84 -14.92 14.30
N ASN A 117 25.12 -13.72 14.81
CA ASN A 117 26.45 -13.12 14.81
C ASN A 117 26.85 -12.82 16.26
N GLU A 118 27.77 -13.62 16.80
CA GLU A 118 28.25 -13.47 18.18
C GLU A 118 29.19 -12.27 18.36
N GLU A 119 29.89 -11.84 17.30
CA GLU A 119 30.81 -10.70 17.34
C GLU A 119 30.06 -9.37 17.56
N TYR A 120 28.93 -9.19 16.89
CA TYR A 120 28.08 -8.00 16.98
C TYR A 120 26.86 -8.19 17.90
N GLY A 121 26.70 -9.37 18.49
CA GLY A 121 25.71 -9.61 19.52
C GLY A 121 24.26 -9.56 19.02
N PHE A 122 23.95 -10.16 17.86
CA PHE A 122 22.57 -10.21 17.37
C PHE A 122 22.21 -11.52 16.67
N GLU A 123 20.92 -11.82 16.63
CA GLU A 123 20.33 -12.92 15.88
C GLU A 123 18.98 -12.54 15.28
N PHE A 124 18.59 -13.18 14.18
CA PHE A 124 17.25 -13.05 13.59
C PHE A 124 16.93 -14.27 12.73
N LYS A 125 15.65 -14.45 12.38
CA LYS A 125 15.23 -15.48 11.43
C LYS A 125 15.10 -14.92 10.01
N TYR A 126 15.32 -15.78 9.02
CA TYR A 126 15.18 -15.45 7.59
C TYR A 126 14.63 -16.65 6.78
N PRO A 127 14.02 -16.43 5.61
CA PRO A 127 13.46 -17.49 4.78
C PRO A 127 14.48 -18.59 4.45
N SER A 128 14.07 -19.85 4.51
CA SER A 128 14.97 -21.00 4.34
C SER A 128 15.60 -21.13 2.95
N ASP A 129 14.91 -20.62 1.94
CA ASP A 129 15.31 -20.62 0.53
C ASP A 129 16.27 -19.47 0.19
N TRP A 130 16.46 -18.52 1.10
CA TRP A 130 17.37 -17.41 0.89
C TRP A 130 18.82 -17.83 1.07
N MET A 131 19.66 -17.33 0.19
CA MET A 131 21.11 -17.43 0.29
C MET A 131 21.64 -16.23 1.07
N ILE A 132 22.67 -16.48 1.87
CA ILE A 132 23.41 -15.43 2.54
C ILE A 132 24.68 -15.17 1.73
N ASN A 133 24.87 -13.93 1.32
CA ASN A 133 26.11 -13.42 0.78
C ASN A 133 26.78 -12.52 1.83
N ASN A 134 27.84 -13.04 2.44
CA ASN A 134 28.64 -12.31 3.41
C ASN A 134 29.71 -11.51 2.68
N ASN A 135 29.49 -10.21 2.49
CA ASN A 135 30.55 -9.34 1.98
C ASN A 135 31.58 -9.04 3.08
N SER A 136 31.13 -8.87 4.34
CA SER A 136 31.98 -8.72 5.54
C SER A 136 31.24 -9.19 6.80
N SER A 137 31.91 -9.22 7.96
CA SER A 137 31.24 -9.49 9.25
C SER A 137 30.24 -8.39 9.64
N THR A 138 30.44 -7.18 9.12
CA THR A 138 29.59 -6.01 9.34
C THR A 138 28.47 -5.86 8.35
N TYR A 139 28.55 -6.45 7.15
CA TYR A 139 27.58 -6.23 6.08
C TYR A 139 27.24 -7.55 5.40
N ILE A 140 25.99 -7.95 5.60
CA ILE A 140 25.45 -9.18 5.03
C ILE A 140 24.27 -8.84 4.12
N ILE A 141 24.16 -9.62 3.05
CA ILE A 141 23.06 -9.56 2.11
C ILE A 141 22.38 -10.92 2.14
N LEU A 142 21.06 -10.93 2.32
CA LEU A 142 20.24 -12.13 2.22
C LEU A 142 19.26 -11.95 1.08
N GLY A 143 19.06 -12.98 0.26
CA GLY A 143 18.09 -12.90 -0.83
C GLY A 143 17.91 -14.20 -1.60
N ASN A 144 16.97 -14.18 -2.54
CA ASN A 144 16.67 -15.31 -3.41
C ASN A 144 16.93 -14.97 -4.89
N TYR A 145 16.70 -15.93 -5.78
CA TYR A 145 16.80 -15.75 -7.22
C TYR A 145 15.69 -14.88 -7.84
N SER A 146 14.67 -14.52 -7.06
CA SER A 146 13.55 -13.67 -7.48
C SER A 146 13.82 -12.18 -7.27
N ASN A 147 15.08 -11.81 -6.97
CA ASN A 147 15.54 -10.46 -6.65
C ASN A 147 14.97 -9.88 -5.35
N ASP A 148 14.32 -10.69 -4.50
CA ASP A 148 14.02 -10.26 -3.14
C ASP A 148 15.33 -10.25 -2.35
N GLN A 149 15.67 -9.10 -1.76
CA GLN A 149 16.92 -8.92 -1.03
C GLN A 149 16.70 -8.03 0.20
N ILE A 150 17.29 -8.44 1.31
CA ILE A 150 17.45 -7.62 2.52
C ILE A 150 18.93 -7.56 2.84
N SER A 151 19.42 -6.37 3.21
CA SER A 151 20.76 -6.22 3.75
C SER A 151 20.70 -5.85 5.22
N VAL A 152 21.68 -6.34 5.98
CA VAL A 152 21.89 -5.98 7.39
C VAL A 152 23.31 -5.49 7.53
N GLU A 153 23.45 -4.26 7.98
CA GLU A 153 24.72 -3.65 8.35
C GLU A 153 24.79 -3.47 9.86
N ALA A 154 25.95 -3.76 10.45
CA ALA A 154 26.28 -3.44 11.84
C ALA A 154 27.56 -2.61 11.86
N ARG A 155 27.50 -1.38 12.38
CA ARG A 155 28.68 -0.51 12.52
C ARG A 155 28.63 0.31 13.80
N LYS A 156 29.79 0.66 14.35
CA LYS A 156 29.88 1.55 15.52
C LYS A 156 29.49 2.97 15.14
N LEU A 157 28.72 3.64 16.00
CA LEU A 157 28.46 5.07 15.85
C LEU A 157 29.76 5.85 16.11
N GLN A 158 30.08 6.80 15.22
CA GLN A 158 31.17 7.75 15.46
C GLN A 158 30.71 8.85 16.43
N THR A 159 31.67 9.54 17.05
CA THR A 159 31.39 10.63 17.98
C THR A 159 30.50 11.69 17.35
N GLY A 160 29.32 11.93 17.94
CA GLY A 160 28.34 12.92 17.46
C GLY A 160 27.30 12.37 16.48
N GLN A 161 27.40 11.11 16.07
CA GLN A 161 26.34 10.42 15.31
C GLN A 161 25.28 9.84 16.25
N ASN A 162 24.02 9.92 15.83
CA ASN A 162 22.87 9.26 16.45
C ASN A 162 21.81 8.95 15.38
N LEU A 163 20.73 8.27 15.76
CA LEU A 163 19.65 7.90 14.83
C LEU A 163 19.09 9.10 14.04
N GLU A 164 18.91 10.26 14.66
CA GLU A 164 18.36 11.44 13.99
C GLU A 164 19.34 12.06 12.98
N THR A 165 20.63 12.12 13.31
CA THR A 165 21.64 12.66 12.38
C THR A 165 21.83 11.74 11.17
N GLU A 166 21.80 10.42 11.37
CA GLU A 166 21.98 9.44 10.30
C GLU A 166 20.80 9.46 9.33
N THR A 167 19.57 9.45 9.85
CA THR A 167 18.36 9.49 9.01
C THR A 167 18.23 10.79 8.22
N LYS A 168 18.68 11.91 8.79
CA LYS A 168 18.74 13.21 8.10
C LYS A 168 19.78 13.23 6.97
N TYR A 169 20.97 12.65 7.18
CA TYR A 169 22.02 12.60 6.17
C TYR A 169 21.56 11.81 4.92
N ILE A 170 20.80 10.73 5.13
CA ILE A 170 20.28 9.88 4.06
C ILE A 170 19.05 10.51 3.36
N GLY A 171 18.49 11.59 3.91
CA GLY A 171 17.36 12.30 3.30
C GLY A 171 16.04 11.54 3.42
N LEU A 172 15.82 10.80 4.50
CA LEU A 172 14.54 10.12 4.73
C LEU A 172 13.41 11.15 4.85
N SER A 173 12.45 11.09 3.94
CA SER A 173 11.37 12.07 3.79
C SER A 173 10.32 11.97 4.90
N LYS A 174 10.26 10.84 5.61
CA LYS A 174 9.38 10.61 6.76
C LYS A 174 9.90 9.43 7.60
N THR A 175 10.23 9.67 8.86
CA THR A 175 10.65 8.62 9.79
C THR A 175 9.56 8.30 10.82
N GLN A 176 9.48 7.04 11.21
CA GLN A 176 8.63 6.53 12.27
C GLN A 176 9.49 5.88 13.35
N LYS A 177 9.24 6.22 14.61
CA LYS A 177 9.86 5.55 15.75
C LYS A 177 9.17 4.20 15.99
N ILE A 178 9.97 3.13 16.06
CA ILE A 178 9.52 1.77 16.35
C ILE A 178 10.43 1.15 17.43
N LEU A 179 10.07 -0.05 17.90
CA LEU A 179 10.90 -0.85 18.78
C LEU A 179 11.33 -2.13 18.06
N VAL A 180 12.62 -2.46 18.19
CA VAL A 180 13.20 -3.73 17.73
C VAL A 180 13.92 -4.33 18.93
N ASP A 181 13.41 -5.44 19.45
CA ASP A 181 13.88 -6.06 20.70
C ASP A 181 14.10 -5.06 21.85
N ASN A 182 13.06 -4.26 22.14
CA ASN A 182 13.06 -3.16 23.13
C ASN A 182 14.10 -2.04 22.88
N SER A 183 14.88 -2.11 21.80
CA SER A 183 15.78 -1.06 21.39
C SER A 183 15.03 -0.05 20.53
N THR A 184 15.35 1.23 20.72
CA THR A 184 14.74 2.29 19.92
C THR A 184 15.26 2.21 18.49
N ALA A 185 14.33 2.26 17.53
CA ALA A 185 14.64 2.28 16.12
C ALA A 185 13.87 3.38 15.37
N LEU A 186 14.45 3.85 14.27
CA LEU A 186 13.79 4.70 13.31
C LEU A 186 13.63 3.96 11.98
N ARG A 187 12.41 3.92 11.46
CA ARG A 187 12.09 3.38 10.15
C ARG A 187 11.75 4.51 9.19
N GLY A 188 12.22 4.45 7.96
CA GLY A 188 11.85 5.40 6.92
C GLY A 188 12.03 4.79 5.53
N GLN A 189 11.56 5.50 4.52
CA GLN A 189 11.74 5.12 3.12
C GLN A 189 12.61 6.15 2.42
N SER A 190 13.62 5.69 1.67
CA SER A 190 14.32 6.52 0.70
C SER A 190 13.70 6.30 -0.67
N ILE A 191 13.25 7.37 -1.32
CA ILE A 191 12.78 7.31 -2.71
C ILE A 191 14.02 7.24 -3.61
N GLY A 192 13.90 6.52 -4.73
CA GLY A 192 14.90 6.50 -5.78
C GLY A 192 15.19 7.89 -6.37
N GLY A 193 16.12 7.94 -7.32
CA GLY A 193 16.44 9.17 -8.04
C GLY A 193 15.22 9.76 -8.76
N GLU A 194 15.36 10.99 -9.28
CA GLU A 194 14.28 11.67 -9.99
C GLU A 194 13.73 10.80 -11.14
N GLY A 195 12.44 10.43 -11.06
CA GLY A 195 11.76 9.56 -12.02
C GLY A 195 11.76 8.06 -11.68
N ASP A 196 12.36 7.67 -10.55
CA ASP A 196 12.29 6.30 -10.01
C ASP A 196 11.33 6.25 -8.81
N ASP A 197 10.20 5.59 -9.01
CA ASP A 197 9.19 5.37 -7.97
C ASP A 197 9.62 4.26 -6.98
N SER A 198 10.74 3.57 -7.22
CA SER A 198 11.27 2.59 -6.29
C SER A 198 11.65 3.25 -4.97
N PHE A 199 11.47 2.54 -3.88
CA PHE A 199 11.97 2.97 -2.58
C PHE A 199 12.73 1.86 -1.88
N THR A 200 13.54 2.25 -0.91
CA THR A 200 14.17 1.32 0.03
C THR A 200 13.62 1.60 1.41
N ASP A 201 13.06 0.57 2.04
CA ASP A 201 12.69 0.60 3.45
C ASP A 201 13.95 0.43 4.28
N LEU A 202 14.19 1.37 5.20
CA LEU A 202 15.39 1.45 6.01
C LEU A 202 14.99 1.50 7.48
N VAL A 203 15.56 0.60 8.28
CA VAL A 203 15.37 0.53 9.73
C VAL A 203 16.72 0.69 10.42
N PHE A 204 16.85 1.78 11.17
CA PHE A 204 18.01 2.11 11.97
C PHE A 204 17.73 1.72 13.41
N VAL A 205 18.49 0.78 13.96
CA VAL A 205 18.36 0.34 15.35
C VAL A 205 19.64 0.70 16.09
N GLU A 206 19.52 1.47 17.16
CA GLU A 206 20.66 1.74 18.04
C GLU A 206 20.61 0.78 19.23
N HIS A 207 21.68 0.01 19.41
CA HIS A 207 21.81 -0.89 20.55
C HIS A 207 23.27 -0.93 21.04
N SER A 208 23.48 -0.61 22.32
CA SER A 208 24.79 -0.71 22.99
C SER A 208 25.95 0.00 22.26
N GLY A 209 25.68 1.17 21.64
CA GLY A 209 26.67 1.97 20.90
C GLY A 209 26.95 1.47 19.46
N THR A 210 26.24 0.44 19.01
CA THR A 210 26.28 -0.06 17.63
C THR A 210 25.00 0.38 16.92
N LEU A 211 25.17 0.87 15.70
CA LEU A 211 24.07 1.15 14.77
C LEU A 211 23.90 -0.05 13.85
N PHE A 212 22.70 -0.59 13.86
CA PHE A 212 22.26 -1.61 12.91
C PHE A 212 21.39 -0.95 11.86
N VAL A 213 21.67 -1.20 10.58
CA VAL A 213 20.85 -0.74 9.46
C VAL A 213 20.33 -1.96 8.74
N VAL A 214 19.01 -2.17 8.80
CA VAL A 214 18.33 -3.21 8.04
C VAL A 214 17.63 -2.54 6.87
N SER A 215 17.88 -2.99 5.65
CA SER A 215 17.28 -2.39 4.45
C SER A 215 16.71 -3.42 3.50
N GLY A 216 15.60 -3.06 2.83
CA GLY A 216 14.97 -3.87 1.81
C GLY A 216 14.32 -3.01 0.74
N GLY A 217 14.52 -3.35 -0.54
CA GLY A 217 13.97 -2.60 -1.67
C GLY A 217 12.46 -2.80 -1.87
N ASP A 218 11.86 -1.96 -2.72
CA ASP A 218 10.45 -2.02 -3.12
C ASP A 218 10.17 -3.17 -4.10
N VAL A 219 10.32 -4.39 -3.60
CA VAL A 219 9.87 -5.62 -4.28
C VAL A 219 8.66 -6.16 -3.52
N LYS A 220 7.69 -6.72 -4.23
CA LYS A 220 6.35 -7.10 -3.74
C LYS A 220 6.35 -7.77 -2.36
N ASN A 221 7.36 -8.59 -2.05
CA ASN A 221 7.39 -9.39 -0.84
C ASN A 221 8.39 -8.89 0.22
N THR A 222 9.33 -8.01 -0.14
CA THR A 222 10.44 -7.61 0.74
C THR A 222 9.95 -6.95 2.02
N GLN A 223 8.90 -6.12 1.97
CA GLN A 223 8.36 -5.48 3.18
C GLN A 223 7.79 -6.47 4.19
N SER A 224 7.06 -7.48 3.72
CA SER A 224 6.50 -8.52 4.60
C SER A 224 7.61 -9.33 5.26
N ILE A 225 8.61 -9.72 4.45
CA ILE A 225 9.76 -10.47 4.93
C ILE A 225 10.58 -9.64 5.92
N LEU A 226 10.78 -8.35 5.64
CA LEU A 226 11.46 -7.41 6.54
C LEU A 226 10.71 -7.29 7.88
N ASN A 227 9.39 -7.11 7.86
CA ASN A 227 8.59 -7.03 9.08
C ASN A 227 8.70 -8.32 9.91
N ASN A 228 8.61 -9.48 9.26
CA ASN A 228 8.76 -10.78 9.92
C ASN A 228 10.18 -10.94 10.48
N MET A 229 11.21 -10.56 9.74
CA MET A 229 12.61 -10.58 10.20
C MET A 229 12.80 -9.70 11.45
N LEU A 230 12.34 -8.45 11.41
CA LEU A 230 12.42 -7.51 12.53
C LEU A 230 11.67 -8.01 13.77
N SER A 231 10.56 -8.74 13.59
CA SER A 231 9.80 -9.34 14.71
C SER A 231 10.57 -10.45 15.43
N THR A 232 11.54 -11.08 14.75
CA THR A 232 12.39 -12.14 15.30
C THR A 232 13.79 -11.67 15.68
N PHE A 233 14.10 -10.40 15.40
CA PHE A 233 15.39 -9.80 15.68
C PHE A 233 15.59 -9.72 17.18
N LYS A 234 16.77 -10.14 17.65
CA LYS A 234 17.15 -10.13 19.06
C LYS A 234 18.59 -9.72 19.22
N PHE A 235 18.85 -8.92 20.24
CA PHE A 235 20.20 -8.63 20.71
C PHE A 235 20.60 -9.68 21.76
N LEU A 236 21.82 -10.18 21.62
CA LEU A 236 22.43 -11.09 22.58
C LEU A 236 22.87 -10.26 23.80
N LYS A 237 22.63 -10.79 25.00
CA LYS A 237 22.99 -10.16 26.27
C LYS A 237 24.50 -10.14 26.51
#